data_AF-A0A7V2WM48-F1
#
_entry.id   AF-A0A7V2WM48-F1
#
_cell.length_a   1.000
_cell.length_b   1.000
_cell.length_c   1.000
_cell.angle_alpha   90.00
_cell.angle_beta   90.00
_cell.angle_gamma   90.00
#
_symmetry.space_group_name_H-M   'P 1'
#
loop_
_entity.id
_entity.type
_entity.pdbx_description
1 polymer ?
#
loop_
_entity_poly.entity_id
_entity_poly.type
_entity_poly.pdbx_seq_one_letter_code
_entity_poly.pdbx_strand_id
1 'polypeptide(L)' 'MKFSSGREFLDWPQKAITIIGMSGVGKTTLANMVRQNDWFTYNVDYRIGTRYMGEHIVDNFKRQAMKVPLLADLLRS' A
#
# COMPACT_ATOMS: atom_id res chain seq x y z
N MET A 1 -7.97 10.35 -26.31
CA MET A 1 -7.78 9.08 -25.58
C MET A 1 -6.45 8.50 -26.07
N LYS A 2 -5.55 8.01 -25.22
CA LYS A 2 -4.18 7.61 -25.63
C LYS A 2 -4.16 6.43 -26.62
N PHE A 3 -5.21 5.61 -26.62
CA PHE A 3 -5.38 4.46 -27.50
C PHE A 3 -6.72 4.56 -28.23
N SER A 4 -6.76 4.08 -29.46
CA SER A 4 -7.92 4.04 -30.36
C SER A 4 -8.74 2.75 -30.23
N SER A 5 -8.15 1.67 -29.70
CA SER A 5 -8.83 0.40 -29.45
C SER A 5 -8.25 -0.32 -28.23
N GLY A 6 -9.00 -1.30 -27.69
CA GLY A 6 -8.50 -2.19 -26.64
C GLY A 6 -7.30 -3.02 -27.10
N ARG A 7 -7.23 -3.39 -28.39
CA ARG A 7 -6.10 -4.13 -28.95
C ARG A 7 -4.81 -3.31 -28.91
N GLU A 8 -4.88 -2.04 -29.25
CA GLU A 8 -3.72 -1.15 -29.21
C GLU A 8 -3.15 -1.02 -27.78
N PHE A 9 -4.01 -0.97 -26.76
CA PHE A 9 -3.58 -1.08 -25.37
C PHE A 9 -2.98 -2.46 -25.06
N LEU A 10 -3.57 -3.55 -25.56
CA LEU A 10 -3.07 -4.91 -25.38
C LEU A 10 -1.72 -5.19 -26.08
N ASP A 11 -1.37 -4.44 -27.11
CA ASP A 11 -0.11 -4.61 -27.85
C ASP A 11 1.00 -3.65 -27.38
N TRP A 12 0.70 -2.68 -26.51
CA TRP A 12 1.67 -1.70 -26.04
C TRP A 12 2.76 -2.33 -25.13
N PRO A 13 4.07 -2.20 -25.41
CA PRO A 13 5.11 -2.92 -24.66
C PRO A 13 5.24 -2.54 -23.17
N GLN A 14 4.91 -1.32 -22.79
CA GLN A 14 5.08 -0.82 -21.41
C GLN A 14 3.79 -0.20 -20.92
N LYS A 15 3.00 -0.98 -20.18
CA LYS A 15 1.67 -0.57 -19.73
C LYS A 15 1.67 -0.32 -18.24
N ALA A 16 0.93 0.69 -17.83
CA ALA A 16 0.63 0.96 -16.44
C ALA A 16 -0.87 1.21 -16.30
N ILE A 17 -1.46 0.64 -15.24
CA ILE A 17 -2.86 0.82 -14.89
C ILE A 17 -2.90 1.34 -13.45
N THR A 18 -3.71 2.37 -13.22
CA THR A 18 -3.99 2.87 -11.87
C THR A 18 -5.36 2.41 -11.44
N ILE A 19 -5.43 1.68 -10.33
CA ILE A 19 -6.69 1.26 -9.71
C ILE A 19 -6.95 2.17 -8.51
N ILE A 20 -7.94 3.06 -8.62
CA ILE A 20 -8.36 3.98 -7.56
C ILE A 20 -9.83 3.80 -7.24
N GLY A 21 -10.21 4.01 -5.98
CA GLY A 21 -11.58 3.85 -5.52
C GLY A 21 -11.67 3.73 -4.01
N MET A 22 -12.88 3.84 -3.48
CA MET A 22 -13.14 3.78 -2.04
C MET A 22 -12.87 2.39 -1.44
N SER A 23 -12.84 2.28 -0.11
CA SER A 23 -12.75 0.96 0.55
C SER A 23 -13.92 0.07 0.13
N GLY A 24 -13.69 -1.24 0.02
CA GLY A 24 -14.73 -2.22 -0.32
C GLY A 24 -15.12 -2.33 -1.80
N VAL A 25 -14.71 -1.42 -2.70
CA VAL A 25 -15.10 -1.45 -4.12
C VAL A 25 -14.36 -2.50 -4.98
N GLY A 26 -13.59 -3.41 -4.36
CA GLY A 26 -12.93 -4.51 -5.07
C GLY A 26 -11.55 -4.20 -5.68
N LYS A 27 -10.89 -3.10 -5.28
CA LYS A 27 -9.53 -2.76 -5.78
C LYS A 27 -8.53 -3.91 -5.61
N THR A 28 -8.53 -4.53 -4.43
CA THR A 28 -7.64 -5.65 -4.11
C THR A 28 -7.93 -6.87 -4.98
N THR A 29 -9.22 -7.15 -5.23
CA THR A 29 -9.64 -8.23 -6.13
C THR A 29 -9.07 -8.02 -7.54
N LEU A 30 -9.26 -6.84 -8.12
CA LEU A 30 -8.76 -6.52 -9.46
C LEU A 30 -7.23 -6.55 -9.51
N ALA A 31 -6.55 -5.96 -8.52
CA ALA A 31 -5.09 -5.97 -8.45
C ALA A 31 -4.53 -7.40 -8.39
N ASN A 32 -5.19 -8.30 -7.66
CA ASN A 32 -4.80 -9.71 -7.58
C ASN A 32 -5.00 -10.46 -8.90
N MET A 33 -6.09 -10.21 -9.62
CA MET A 33 -6.32 -10.81 -10.96
C MET A 33 -5.25 -10.40 -11.96
N VAL A 34 -4.87 -9.11 -11.94
CA VAL A 34 -3.83 -8.59 -12.83
C VAL A 34 -2.45 -9.14 -12.46
N ARG A 35 -2.17 -9.29 -11.16
CA ARG A 35 -0.92 -9.91 -10.66
C ARG A 35 -0.72 -11.35 -11.14
N GLN A 36 -1.80 -12.13 -11.28
CA GLN A 36 -1.72 -13.51 -11.78
C GLN A 36 -1.25 -13.59 -13.25
N ASN A 37 -1.26 -12.48 -13.98
CA ASN A 37 -0.80 -12.38 -15.36
C ASN A 37 0.57 -11.67 -15.45
N ASP A 38 1.44 -11.89 -14.46
CA ASP A 38 2.82 -11.38 -14.39
C ASP A 38 2.97 -9.86 -14.35
N TRP A 39 1.93 -9.14 -13.92
CA TRP A 39 2.04 -7.70 -13.69
C TRP A 39 2.73 -7.38 -12.37
N PHE A 40 3.65 -6.42 -12.40
CA PHE A 40 4.20 -5.82 -11.20
C PHE A 40 3.13 -4.99 -10.47
N THR A 41 2.76 -5.40 -9.26
CA THR A 41 1.78 -4.68 -8.43
C THR A 41 2.45 -3.73 -7.45
N TYR A 42 2.10 -2.44 -7.54
CA TYR A 42 2.52 -1.42 -6.58
C TYR A 42 1.32 -0.96 -5.73
N ASN A 43 1.28 -1.38 -4.46
CA ASN A 43 0.24 -0.97 -3.52
C ASN A 43 0.74 0.22 -2.66
N VAL A 44 0.11 1.38 -2.82
CA VAL A 44 0.50 2.61 -2.14
C VAL A 44 0.25 2.52 -0.63
N ASP A 45 -0.89 2.00 -0.18
CA ASP A 45 -1.24 1.88 1.24
C ASP A 45 -0.24 0.98 1.98
N TYR A 46 0.12 -0.15 1.36
CA TYR A 46 1.13 -1.05 1.89
C TYR A 46 2.48 -0.35 2.06
N ARG A 47 2.89 0.48 1.09
CA ARG A 47 4.15 1.23 1.15
C ARG A 47 4.11 2.34 2.18
N ILE A 48 3.00 3.09 2.28
CA ILE A 48 2.81 4.10 3.33
C ILE A 48 2.95 3.46 4.70
N GLY A 49 2.21 2.37 4.95
CA GLY A 49 2.27 1.67 6.23
C GLY A 49 3.67 1.12 6.57
N THR A 50 4.30 0.39 5.64
CA THR A 50 5.52 -0.36 5.94
C THR A 50 6.81 0.43 5.77
N ARG A 51 6.88 1.36 4.81
CA ARG A 51 8.12 2.07 4.46
C ARG A 51 8.21 3.46 5.07
N TYR A 52 7.08 4.13 5.26
CA TYR A 52 7.07 5.53 5.70
C TYR A 52 6.51 5.70 7.11
N MET A 53 5.50 4.92 7.49
CA MET A 53 4.81 5.08 8.78
C MET A 53 5.35 4.17 9.88
N GLY A 54 6.18 3.17 9.59
CA GLY A 54 6.67 2.21 10.58
C GLY A 54 7.32 2.88 11.80
N GLU A 55 8.34 3.71 11.57
CA GLU A 55 9.03 4.46 12.64
C GLU A 55 8.08 5.43 13.35
N HIS A 56 7.27 6.18 12.59
CA HIS A 56 6.33 7.14 13.18
C HIS A 56 5.27 6.49 14.07
N ILE A 57 4.75 5.32 13.69
CA ILE A 57 3.79 4.55 14.48
C ILE A 57 4.46 4.05 15.76
N VAL A 58 5.66 3.46 15.63
CA VAL A 58 6.43 2.94 16.78
C VAL A 58 6.79 4.05 17.75
N ASP A 59 7.26 5.20 17.25
CA ASP A 59 7.63 6.34 18.08
C ASP A 59 6.43 6.94 18.80
N ASN A 60 5.29 7.08 18.10
CA ASN A 60 4.07 7.54 18.74
C ASN A 60 3.59 6.56 19.81
N PHE A 61 3.64 5.25 19.53
CA PHE A 61 3.32 4.21 20.50
C PHE A 61 4.21 4.31 21.73
N LYS A 62 5.54 4.35 21.55
CA LYS A 62 6.50 4.53 22.65
C LYS A 62 6.15 5.78 23.44
N ARG A 63 5.96 6.92 22.79
CA ARG A 63 5.63 8.20 23.46
C ARG A 63 4.37 8.12 24.31
N GLN A 64 3.32 7.42 23.87
CA GLN A 64 2.12 7.23 24.69
C GLN A 64 2.36 6.23 25.83
N ALA A 65 3.08 5.14 25.56
CA ALA A 65 3.45 4.15 26.58
C ALA A 65 4.31 4.77 27.69
N MET A 66 5.20 5.71 27.37
CA MET A 66 6.01 6.45 28.36
C MET A 66 5.17 7.23 29.39
N LYS A 67 3.88 7.49 29.12
CA LYS A 67 2.97 8.17 30.06
C LYS A 67 2.46 7.24 31.16
N VAL A 68 2.56 5.93 30.97
CA VAL A 68 2.15 4.92 31.95
C VAL A 68 3.42 4.43 32.67
N PRO A 69 3.58 4.68 33.98
CA PRO A 69 4.83 4.38 34.69
C PRO A 69 5.32 2.94 34.49
N LEU A 70 4.43 1.95 34.64
CA LEU A 70 4.74 0.54 34.39
C LEU A 70 5.33 0.29 32.99
N LEU A 71 4.71 0.85 31.95
CA LEU A 71 5.16 0.65 30.57
C LEU A 71 6.46 1.42 30.29
N ALA A 72 6.63 2.58 30.90
CA ALA A 72 7.84 3.38 30.77
C ALA A 72 9.05 2.65 31.38
N ASP A 73 8.87 1.97 32.50
CA ASP A 73 9.93 1.17 33.14
C ASP A 73 10.30 -0.03 32.26
N LEU A 74 9.30 -0.74 31.71
CA LEU A 74 9.54 -1.85 30.78
C LEU A 74 10.25 -1.43 29.49
N LEU A 75 9.99 -0.22 28.97
CA LEU A 75 10.62 0.29 27.75
C LEU A 75 12.03 0.84 27.95
N ARG A 76 12.42 1.15 29.18
CA ARG A 76 13.77 1.67 29.54
C ARG A 76 14.72 0.58 30.04
N SER A 77 14.19 -0.62 30.30
CA SER A 77 14.93 -1.83 30.71
C SER A 77 15.65 -2.45 29.51
#